data_AF-A0A2G6JP35-F1
#
_entry.id   AF-A0A2G6JP35-F1
#
_cell.length_a   1.000
_cell.length_b   1.000
_cell.length_c   1.000
_cell.angle_alpha   90.00
_cell.angle_beta   90.00
_cell.angle_gamma   90.00
#
_symmetry.space_group_name_H-M   'P 1'
#
loop_
_entity.id
_entity.type
_entity.pdbx_description
1 polymer ?
#
loop_
_entity_poly.entity_id
_entity_poly.type
_entity_poly.pdbx_seq_one_letter_code
_entity_poly.pdbx_strand_id
1 'polypeptide(L)'
;MSEHTQNTDHQHEEGGDHHPHVVPLPLLLGVFAALIFLTIVTVAVTYVDLGWFNVWLAMGIAAIKSILVCLVFMHLLWDRPFNSIIFLASLIFVFLFVSMSLLDTSENMERIKGKNQAFPEYIQQGK
;
A
#
# COMPACT_ATOMS: atom_id res chain seq x y z
N MET A 1 -62.83 -36.96 -15.66
CA MET A 1 -61.62 -36.13 -15.85
C MET A 1 -61.15 -35.79 -14.45
N SER A 2 -60.23 -36.60 -13.92
CA SER A 2 -59.84 -36.59 -12.51
C SER A 2 -58.46 -35.95 -12.41
N GLU A 3 -58.35 -34.90 -11.62
CA GLU A 3 -57.09 -34.27 -11.25
C GLU A 3 -56.22 -35.28 -10.51
N HIS A 4 -54.96 -35.44 -10.95
CA HIS A 4 -53.94 -36.11 -10.15
C HIS A 4 -52.80 -35.14 -9.91
N THR A 5 -52.87 -34.48 -8.76
CA THR A 5 -51.76 -33.80 -8.10
C THR A 5 -50.71 -34.85 -7.73
N GLN A 6 -49.55 -34.83 -8.40
CA GLN A 6 -48.38 -35.55 -7.93
C GLN A 6 -47.46 -34.56 -7.21
N ASN A 7 -47.62 -34.53 -5.90
CA ASN A 7 -46.73 -33.89 -4.96
C ASN A 7 -45.64 -34.93 -4.64
N THR A 8 -44.45 -34.77 -5.23
CA THR A 8 -43.26 -35.57 -4.89
C THR A 8 -42.29 -34.69 -4.14
N ASP A 9 -42.44 -34.77 -2.83
CA ASP A 9 -41.42 -35.14 -1.86
C ASP A 9 -40.05 -34.45 -1.98
N HIS A 10 -39.79 -33.63 -0.96
CA HIS A 10 -38.55 -32.95 -0.69
C HIS A 10 -37.48 -33.96 -0.25
N GLN A 11 -36.62 -34.37 -1.18
CA GLN A 11 -35.35 -35.00 -0.80
C GLN A 11 -34.37 -33.92 -0.31
N HIS A 12 -34.21 -33.91 1.01
CA HIS A 12 -33.08 -33.33 1.71
C HIS A 12 -31.80 -34.08 1.30
N GLU A 13 -31.08 -33.53 0.32
CA GLU A 13 -29.69 -33.89 0.07
C GLU A 13 -28.80 -32.99 0.92
N GLU A 14 -27.81 -33.62 1.53
CA GLU A 14 -27.11 -33.19 2.72
C GLU A 14 -26.32 -31.89 2.55
N GLY A 15 -26.20 -31.15 3.66
CA GLY A 15 -25.35 -29.98 3.79
C GLY A 15 -23.90 -30.34 3.51
N GLY A 16 -23.48 -30.17 2.26
CA GLY A 16 -22.09 -30.00 1.92
C GLY A 16 -21.64 -28.68 2.51
N ASP A 17 -20.96 -28.74 3.66
CA ASP A 17 -20.23 -27.64 4.26
C ASP A 17 -19.20 -27.12 3.26
N HIS A 18 -19.64 -26.25 2.37
CA HIS A 18 -18.78 -25.36 1.61
C HIS A 18 -18.16 -24.39 2.61
N HIS A 19 -17.17 -24.85 3.38
CA HIS A 19 -16.28 -23.94 4.09
C HIS A 19 -15.61 -23.08 3.02
N PRO A 20 -15.96 -21.79 2.87
CA PRO A 20 -15.14 -20.92 2.04
C PRO A 20 -13.72 -21.02 2.60
N HIS A 21 -12.73 -21.26 1.75
CA HIS A 21 -11.33 -21.31 2.16
C HIS A 21 -10.87 -19.89 2.52
N VAL A 22 -11.41 -19.37 3.62
CA VAL A 22 -10.99 -18.14 4.25
C VAL A 22 -9.70 -18.43 4.97
N VAL A 23 -8.69 -17.61 4.69
CA VAL A 23 -7.41 -17.60 5.39
C VAL A 23 -7.65 -17.73 6.90
N PRO A 24 -6.95 -18.65 7.57
CA PRO A 24 -7.25 -18.98 8.95
C PRO A 24 -7.07 -17.72 9.83
N LEU A 25 -8.11 -17.38 10.58
CA LEU A 25 -8.11 -16.27 11.56
C LEU A 25 -6.83 -16.17 12.41
N PRO A 26 -6.22 -17.27 12.90
CA PRO A 26 -4.96 -17.16 13.66
C PRO A 26 -3.80 -16.57 12.85
N LEU A 27 -3.73 -16.80 11.53
CA LEU A 27 -2.69 -16.21 10.68
C LEU A 27 -2.88 -14.70 10.55
N LEU A 28 -4.12 -14.24 10.36
CA LEU A 28 -4.45 -12.81 10.31
C LEU A 28 -4.09 -12.14 11.64
N LEU A 29 -4.42 -12.78 12.76
CA LEU A 29 -4.17 -12.23 14.09
C LEU A 29 -2.67 -12.18 14.42
N GLY A 30 -1.90 -13.20 14.01
CA GLY A 30 -0.45 -13.22 14.16
C GLY A 30 0.25 -12.13 13.35
N VAL A 31 -0.18 -11.92 12.10
CA VAL A 31 0.36 -10.85 11.24
C VAL A 31 -0.07 -9.48 11.75
N PHE A 32 -1.31 -9.34 12.23
CA PHE A 32 -1.77 -8.12 12.88
C PHE A 32 -0.90 -7.76 14.09
N ALA A 33 -0.59 -8.71 14.96
CA ALA A 33 0.32 -8.50 16.08
C ALA A 33 1.73 -8.07 15.62
N ALA A 34 2.26 -8.71 14.56
CA ALA A 34 3.53 -8.32 13.96
C ALA A 34 3.50 -6.88 13.41
N LEU A 35 2.39 -6.46 12.79
CA LEU A 35 2.21 -5.09 12.29
C LEU A 35 2.15 -4.05 13.41
N ILE A 36 1.49 -4.37 14.52
CA ILE A 36 1.47 -3.52 15.71
C ILE A 36 2.88 -3.41 16.30
N PHE A 37 3.59 -4.53 16.43
CA PHE A 37 4.97 -4.53 16.88
C PHE A 37 5.87 -3.66 16.00
N LEU A 38 5.81 -3.83 14.67
CA LEU A 38 6.57 -2.98 13.74
C LEU A 38 6.21 -1.50 13.87
N THR A 39 4.93 -1.16 14.10
CA THR A 39 4.51 0.23 14.33
C THR A 39 5.11 0.80 15.61
N ILE A 40 5.11 0.04 16.71
CA ILE A 40 5.75 0.46 17.96
C ILE A 40 7.25 0.68 17.72
N VAL A 41 7.90 -0.22 16.98
CA VAL A 41 9.32 -0.07 16.62
C VAL A 41 9.55 1.19 15.78
N THR A 42 8.69 1.50 14.81
CA THR A 42 8.81 2.74 14.02
C THR A 42 8.71 3.99 14.89
N VAL A 43 7.75 4.01 15.82
CA VAL A 43 7.61 5.12 16.78
C VAL A 43 8.82 5.17 17.72
N ALA A 44 9.34 4.03 18.17
CA ALA A 44 10.55 3.97 18.99
C ALA A 44 11.77 4.54 18.25
N VAL A 45 11.92 4.24 16.95
CA VAL A 45 12.98 4.79 16.10
C VAL A 45 12.90 6.32 16.00
N THR A 46 11.70 6.91 16.02
CA THR A 46 11.57 8.38 16.03
C THR A 46 12.07 9.04 17.32
N TYR A 47 12.19 8.29 18.43
CA TYR A 47 12.74 8.82 19.68
C TYR A 47 14.27 8.68 19.79
N VAL A 48 14.90 7.93 18.89
CA VAL A 48 16.36 7.78 18.87
C VAL A 48 16.92 8.77 17.85
N ASP A 49 17.73 9.73 18.28
CA ASP A 49 18.39 10.67 17.38
C ASP A 49 19.63 10.05 16.73
N LEU A 50 19.45 9.37 15.60
CA LEU A 50 20.56 8.91 14.74
C LEU A 50 20.91 9.95 13.64
N GLY A 51 20.35 11.16 13.75
CA GLY A 51 20.53 12.23 12.78
C GLY A 51 19.94 11.88 11.40
N TRP A 52 20.74 12.02 10.34
CA TRP A 52 20.32 11.75 8.96
C TRP A 52 19.88 10.29 8.71
N PHE A 53 20.41 9.34 9.49
CA PHE A 53 20.09 7.92 9.33
C PHE A 53 18.66 7.56 9.77
N ASN A 54 18.01 8.40 10.59
CA ASN A 54 16.64 8.17 11.06
C ASN A 54 15.64 8.03 9.91
N VAL A 55 15.77 8.85 8.86
CA VAL A 55 14.85 8.82 7.71
C VAL A 55 15.01 7.53 6.92
N TRP A 56 16.26 7.09 6.70
CA TRP A 56 16.54 5.83 6.01
C TRP A 56 16.02 4.62 6.79
N LEU A 57 16.22 4.61 8.11
CA LEU A 57 15.74 3.54 8.96
C LEU A 57 14.21 3.50 9.03
N ALA A 58 13.57 4.67 9.16
CA ALA A 58 12.11 4.80 9.16
C ALA A 58 11.50 4.31 7.83
N MET A 59 12.08 4.69 6.69
CA MET A 59 11.64 4.22 5.37
C MET A 59 11.85 2.71 5.18
N GLY A 60 12.97 2.17 5.68
CA GLY A 60 13.21 0.72 5.67
C GLY A 60 12.17 -0.07 6.45
N ILE A 61 11.85 0.35 7.68
CA ILE A 61 10.84 -0.31 8.50
C ILE A 61 9.44 -0.16 7.88
N ALA A 62 9.11 1.02 7.35
CA ALA A 62 7.87 1.25 6.65
C ALA A 62 7.70 0.33 5.42
N ALA A 63 8.77 0.11 4.64
CA ALA A 63 8.76 -0.81 3.51
C ALA A 63 8.49 -2.26 3.95
N ILE A 64 9.14 -2.73 5.01
CA ILE A 64 8.91 -4.08 5.55
C ILE A 64 7.45 -4.23 5.99
N LYS A 65 6.90 -3.23 6.69
CA LYS A 65 5.49 -3.22 7.10
C LYS A 65 4.56 -3.33 5.89
N SER A 66 4.83 -2.55 4.84
CA SER A 66 4.03 -2.56 3.60
C SER A 66 4.06 -3.93 2.92
N ILE A 67 5.23 -4.56 2.80
CA ILE A 67 5.37 -5.89 2.21
C ILE A 67 4.54 -6.92 2.99
N LEU A 68 4.59 -6.88 4.33
CA LEU A 68 3.82 -7.79 5.19
C LEU A 68 2.30 -7.64 4.96
N VAL A 69 1.83 -6.38 4.83
CA VAL A 69 0.42 -6.07 4.51
C VAL A 69 0.05 -6.61 3.13
N CYS A 70 0.86 -6.38 2.11
CA CYS A 70 0.59 -6.84 0.75
C CYS A 70 0.53 -8.37 0.69
N LEU A 71 1.50 -9.07 1.25
CA LEU A 71 1.56 -10.54 1.15
C LEU A 71 0.37 -11.22 1.85
N VAL A 72 -0.08 -10.70 2.99
CA VAL A 72 -1.08 -11.36 3.83
C VAL A 72 -2.46 -10.75 3.67
N PHE A 73 -2.62 -9.45 3.89
CA PHE A 73 -3.94 -8.79 3.90
C PHE A 73 -4.48 -8.52 2.51
N MET A 74 -3.62 -8.28 1.52
CA MET A 74 -4.04 -8.25 0.11
C MET A 74 -4.10 -9.65 -0.51
N HIS A 75 -3.87 -10.70 0.30
CA HIS A 75 -3.90 -12.11 -0.09
C HIS A 75 -2.95 -12.46 -1.25
N LEU A 76 -1.94 -11.62 -1.54
CA LEU A 76 -1.07 -11.76 -2.70
C LEU A 76 -0.33 -13.11 -2.74
N LEU A 77 -0.08 -13.71 -1.58
CA LEU A 77 0.58 -15.00 -1.45
C LEU A 77 -0.29 -16.19 -1.88
N TRP A 78 -1.61 -16.09 -1.74
CA TRP A 78 -2.58 -17.17 -2.03
C TRP A 78 -3.51 -16.84 -3.20
N ASP A 79 -3.50 -15.60 -3.67
CA ASP A 79 -4.30 -15.14 -4.80
C ASP A 79 -3.61 -15.47 -6.15
N ARG A 80 -4.34 -15.27 -7.24
CA ARG A 80 -3.83 -15.52 -8.60
C ARG A 80 -2.62 -14.61 -8.88
N PRO A 81 -1.59 -15.10 -9.59
CA PRO A 81 -0.39 -14.31 -9.90
C PRO A 81 -0.69 -13.04 -10.70
N PHE A 82 -1.87 -12.96 -11.32
CA PHE A 82 -2.39 -11.78 -11.98
C PHE A 82 -2.49 -10.55 -11.06
N ASN A 83 -2.95 -10.73 -9.82
CA ASN A 83 -3.06 -9.63 -8.85
C ASN A 83 -1.67 -9.09 -8.46
N SER A 84 -0.69 -9.99 -8.27
CA SER A 84 0.70 -9.63 -7.98
C SER A 84 1.35 -8.82 -9.11
N ILE A 85 1.07 -9.17 -10.37
CA ILE A 85 1.61 -8.45 -11.55
C ILE A 85 1.01 -7.04 -11.62
N ILE A 86 -0.30 -6.89 -11.42
CA ILE A 86 -0.96 -5.58 -11.43
C ILE A 86 -0.47 -4.71 -10.28
N PHE A 87 -0.31 -5.29 -9.09
CA PHE A 87 0.25 -4.59 -7.93
C PHE A 87 1.69 -4.13 -8.18
N LEU A 88 2.53 -4.98 -8.78
CA LEU A 88 3.89 -4.60 -9.12
C LEU A 88 3.94 -3.52 -10.21
N ALA A 89 3.07 -3.62 -11.23
CA ALA A 89 2.96 -2.61 -12.27
C ALA A 89 2.50 -1.25 -11.71
N SER A 90 1.53 -1.24 -10.78
CA SER A 90 1.10 -0.01 -10.13
C SER A 90 2.18 0.57 -9.21
N LEU A 91 2.94 -0.27 -8.50
CA LEU A 91 4.07 0.18 -7.68
C LEU A 91 5.18 0.81 -8.51
N ILE A 92 5.55 0.20 -9.64
CA ILE A 92 6.53 0.76 -10.59
C ILE A 92 6.00 2.09 -11.15
N PHE A 93 4.74 2.15 -11.55
CA PHE A 93 4.12 3.37 -12.06
C PHE A 93 4.15 4.50 -11.03
N VAL A 94 3.79 4.22 -9.77
CA VAL A 94 3.87 5.19 -8.66
C VAL A 94 5.31 5.64 -8.44
N PHE A 95 6.26 4.72 -8.45
CA PHE A 95 7.68 5.05 -8.26
C PHE A 95 8.21 5.97 -9.38
N LEU A 96 7.86 5.67 -10.63
CA LEU A 96 8.18 6.53 -11.78
C LEU A 96 7.50 7.90 -11.67
N PHE A 97 6.22 7.92 -11.31
CA PHE A 97 5.46 9.16 -11.15
C PHE A 97 6.03 10.07 -10.06
N VAL A 98 6.35 9.52 -8.88
CA VAL A 98 6.96 10.28 -7.78
C VAL A 98 8.35 10.76 -8.18
N SER A 99 9.17 9.90 -8.78
CA SER A 99 10.52 10.30 -9.23
C SER A 99 10.47 11.43 -10.25
N MET A 100 9.58 11.33 -11.23
CA MET A 100 9.38 12.36 -12.24
C MET A 100 8.83 13.66 -11.64
N SER A 101 7.88 13.57 -10.71
CA SER A 101 7.32 14.74 -10.01
C SER A 101 8.36 15.48 -9.17
N LEU A 102 9.29 14.75 -8.53
CA LEU A 102 10.39 15.35 -7.78
C LEU A 102 11.38 16.08 -8.70
N LEU A 103 11.72 15.48 -9.85
CA LEU A 103 12.57 16.12 -10.86
C LEU A 103 11.91 17.37 -11.45
N ASP A 104 10.62 17.30 -11.77
CA ASP A 104 9.89 18.47 -12.25
C ASP A 104 9.86 19.57 -11.18
N THR A 105 9.59 19.22 -9.92
CA THR A 105 9.58 20.19 -8.81
C THR A 105 10.94 20.88 -8.63
N SER A 106 12.06 20.15 -8.73
CA SER A 106 13.39 20.74 -8.57
C SER A 106 13.71 21.77 -9.66
N GLU A 107 13.40 21.45 -10.92
CA GLU A 107 13.62 22.36 -12.06
C GLU A 107 12.73 23.60 -11.97
N ASN A 108 11.46 23.43 -11.58
CA ASN A 108 10.54 24.53 -11.38
C ASN A 108 11.00 25.47 -10.26
N MET A 109 11.52 24.92 -9.16
CA MET A 109 12.07 25.69 -8.04
C MET A 109 13.29 26.52 -8.47
N GLU A 110 14.20 25.93 -9.22
CA GLU A 110 15.40 26.62 -9.74
C GLU A 110 15.01 27.78 -10.67
N ARG A 111 14.04 27.57 -11.57
CA ARG A 111 13.52 28.62 -12.46
C ARG A 111 12.89 29.78 -11.70
N ILE A 112 12.13 29.52 -10.64
CA ILE A 112 11.52 30.56 -9.81
C ILE A 112 12.60 31.32 -9.04
N LYS A 113 13.59 30.63 -8.48
CA LYS A 113 14.69 31.24 -7.74
C LYS A 113 15.54 32.14 -8.65
N GLY A 114 15.89 31.67 -9.85
CA GLY A 114 16.64 32.46 -10.83
C GLY A 114 15.87 33.71 -11.29
N LYS A 115 14.56 33.59 -11.55
CA LYS A 115 13.72 34.75 -11.86
C LYS A 115 13.69 35.73 -10.67
N ASN A 116 13.41 35.24 -9.46
CA ASN A 116 13.38 36.04 -8.21
C ASN A 116 14.71 36.72 -7.87
N GLN A 117 15.85 36.24 -8.37
CA GLN A 117 17.15 36.91 -8.20
C GLN A 117 17.41 37.96 -9.27
N ALA A 118 16.94 37.74 -10.50
CA ALA A 118 16.96 38.76 -11.54
C ALA A 118 15.98 39.92 -11.23
N PHE A 119 14.87 39.65 -10.53
CA PHE A 119 13.90 40.70 -10.19
C PHE A 119 14.44 41.87 -9.31
N PRO A 120 15.21 41.64 -8.24
CA PRO A 120 15.76 42.70 -7.39
C PRO A 120 16.90 43.48 -8.03
N GLU A 121 17.62 42.93 -9.04
CA GLU A 121 18.68 43.67 -9.74
C GLU A 121 18.13 44.74 -10.69
N TYR A 122 17.04 44.47 -11.44
CA TYR A 122 16.48 45.50 -12.33
C TYR A 122 15.88 46.69 -11.58
N ILE A 123 15.38 46.50 -10.34
CA ILE A 123 14.87 47.60 -9.52
C ILE A 123 16.01 48.56 -9.14
N GLN A 124 17.24 48.04 -8.99
CA GLN A 124 18.41 48.83 -8.58
C GLN A 124 19.12 49.49 -9.77
N GLN A 125 19.03 48.92 -10.97
CA GLN A 125 19.69 49.44 -12.17
C GLN A 125 18.89 50.58 -12.87
N GLY A 126 17.64 50.82 -12.48
CA GLY A 126 16.76 51.85 -13.04
C GLY A 126 16.81 53.22 -12.34
N LYS A 127 17.82 53.51 -11.52
CA LYS A 127 18.11 54.83 -10.93
C LYS A 127 19.47 55.33 -11.41
#